data_AF-A0A4T0BZE5-F1
#
_entry.id   AF-A0A4T0BZE5-F1
#
_cell.length_a   1.000
_cell.length_b   1.000
_cell.length_c   1.000
_cell.angle_alpha   90.00
_cell.angle_beta   90.00
_cell.angle_gamma   90.00
#
_symmetry.space_group_name_H-M   'P 1'
#
loop_
_entity.id
_entity.type
_entity.pdbx_description
1 polymer ?
#
loop_
_entity_poly.entity_id
_entity_poly.type
_entity_poly.pdbx_seq_one_letter_code
_entity_poly.pdbx_strand_id
1 'polypeptide(L)'
;MLSILRKARLKDKEMRILMLGLDNSGKTSIVKNIMGEDINTVSPTLGFIIKTIDYDGYKLNIWDVGGQKTLRTYWKNYFEKTDTLIWVVDGTDRERIDDCRQELEGLLLQEVKGSATLHEVGTDSNGSG
;
A
#
# COMPACT_ATOMS: atom_id res chain seq x y z
N MET A 1 21.48 -15.62 6.82
CA MET A 1 21.59 -14.14 6.82
C MET A 1 20.22 -13.46 6.71
N LEU A 2 19.39 -13.80 5.70
CA LEU A 2 18.00 -13.32 5.56
C LEU A 2 17.09 -13.55 6.78
N SER A 3 17.25 -14.68 7.48
CA SER A 3 16.48 -15.00 8.69
C SER A 3 16.86 -14.14 9.91
N ILE A 4 18.10 -13.65 9.97
CA ILE A 4 18.59 -12.78 11.04
C ILE A 4 18.06 -11.36 10.82
N LEU A 5 18.03 -10.89 9.56
CA LEU A 5 17.40 -9.62 9.18
C LEU A 5 15.89 -9.61 9.43
N ARG A 6 15.17 -10.70 9.10
CA ARG A 6 13.74 -10.85 9.43
C ARG A 6 13.49 -10.83 10.95
N LYS A 7 14.35 -11.46 11.75
CA LYS A 7 14.24 -11.45 13.22
C LYS A 7 14.65 -10.12 13.86
N ALA A 8 15.60 -9.39 13.28
CA ALA A 8 16.00 -8.07 13.75
C ALA A 8 14.89 -7.03 13.52
N ARG A 9 14.21 -7.09 12.37
CA ARG A 9 13.08 -6.20 12.04
C ARG A 9 11.81 -6.46 12.86
N LEU A 10 11.72 -7.60 13.55
CA LEU A 10 10.67 -7.87 14.55
C LEU A 10 11.05 -7.38 15.96
N LYS A 11 12.34 -7.08 16.20
CA LYS A 11 12.83 -6.51 17.47
C LYS A 11 12.65 -5.00 17.51
N ASP A 12 12.91 -4.32 16.38
CA ASP A 12 12.52 -2.93 16.21
C ASP A 12 11.02 -2.94 15.96
N LYS A 13 10.25 -2.49 16.95
CA LYS A 13 8.79 -2.36 16.84
C LYS A 13 8.41 -1.21 15.90
N GLU A 14 9.11 -1.04 14.79
CA GLU A 14 8.84 -0.03 13.78
C GLU A 14 8.47 -0.73 12.47
N MET A 15 7.38 -0.29 11.84
CA MET A 15 6.92 -0.82 10.57
C MET A 15 6.77 0.30 9.54
N ARG A 16 7.28 0.10 8.33
CA ARG A 16 7.03 0.95 7.18
C ARG A 16 5.84 0.42 6.39
N ILE A 17 4.78 1.21 6.35
CA ILE A 17 3.57 0.93 5.56
C ILE A 17 3.58 1.86 4.35
N LEU A 18 3.51 1.30 3.16
CA LEU A 18 3.38 2.04 1.92
C LEU A 18 1.93 2.02 1.46
N MET A 19 1.31 3.19 1.27
CA MET A 19 -0.06 3.31 0.80
C MET A 19 -0.09 3.80 -0.65
N LEU A 20 -0.52 2.92 -1.57
CA LEU A 20 -0.61 3.17 -3.01
C LEU A 20 -2.04 2.94 -3.52
N GLY A 21 -2.28 3.35 -4.76
CA GLY A 21 -3.59 3.29 -5.43
C GLY A 21 -3.79 4.53 -6.30
N LEU A 22 -4.78 4.49 -7.19
CA LEU A 22 -5.03 5.58 -8.14
C LEU A 22 -5.35 6.91 -7.42
N ASP A 23 -5.17 8.03 -8.09
CA ASP A 23 -5.67 9.32 -7.60
C ASP A 23 -7.17 9.25 -7.27
N ASN A 24 -7.58 10.04 -6.26
CA ASN A 24 -8.94 10.04 -5.71
C ASN A 24 -9.40 8.72 -5.04
N SER A 25 -8.53 7.71 -4.87
CA SER A 25 -8.95 6.45 -4.23
C SER A 25 -9.23 6.53 -2.72
N GLY A 26 -8.94 7.66 -2.07
CA GLY A 26 -9.20 7.87 -0.64
C GLY A 26 -8.01 7.61 0.30
N LYS A 27 -6.80 7.37 -0.23
CA LYS A 27 -5.57 7.11 0.57
C LYS A 27 -5.35 8.13 1.71
N THR A 28 -5.24 9.41 1.36
CA THR A 28 -5.01 10.48 2.32
C THR A 28 -6.16 10.61 3.32
N SER A 29 -7.40 10.35 2.89
CA SER A 29 -8.57 10.35 3.78
C SER A 29 -8.51 9.23 4.81
N ILE A 30 -8.08 8.02 4.41
CA ILE A 30 -7.86 6.89 5.32
C ILE A 30 -6.78 7.25 6.36
N VAL A 31 -5.64 7.79 5.91
CA VAL A 31 -4.57 8.20 6.82
C VAL A 31 -5.06 9.26 7.81
N LYS A 32 -5.71 10.31 7.32
CA LYS A 32 -6.27 11.37 8.17
C LYS A 32 -7.28 10.83 9.18
N ASN A 33 -8.17 9.93 8.76
CA ASN A 33 -9.13 9.29 9.67
C ASN A 33 -8.42 8.52 10.78
N ILE A 34 -7.41 7.70 10.45
CA ILE A 34 -6.60 6.97 11.45
C ILE A 34 -5.90 7.93 12.42
N MET A 35 -5.45 9.10 11.94
CA MET A 35 -4.82 10.14 12.76
C MET A 35 -5.81 10.96 13.60
N GLY A 36 -7.13 10.78 13.41
CA GLY A 36 -8.15 11.66 14.01
C GLY A 36 -8.14 13.09 13.44
N GLU A 37 -7.63 13.29 12.23
CA GLU A 37 -7.57 14.58 11.53
C GLU A 37 -8.85 14.85 10.71
N ASP A 38 -9.09 16.13 10.38
CA ASP A 38 -10.21 16.51 9.51
C ASP A 38 -10.06 15.93 8.09
N ILE A 39 -11.11 15.22 7.66
CA ILE A 39 -11.21 14.57 6.35
C ILE A 39 -11.99 15.40 5.32
N ASN A 40 -12.60 16.52 5.71
CA ASN A 40 -13.39 17.36 4.80
C ASN A 40 -12.51 18.18 3.84
N THR A 41 -11.24 18.38 4.21
CA THR A 41 -10.27 19.16 3.43
C THR A 41 -9.13 18.27 2.96
N VAL A 42 -9.28 17.63 1.80
CA VAL A 42 -8.24 16.78 1.19
C VAL A 42 -7.97 17.23 -0.23
N SER A 43 -6.71 17.57 -0.50
CA SER A 43 -6.21 17.89 -1.84
C SER A 43 -5.38 16.74 -2.40
N PRO A 44 -5.24 16.60 -3.73
CA PRO A 44 -4.38 15.58 -4.32
C PRO A 44 -2.94 15.67 -3.79
N THR A 45 -2.41 14.56 -3.28
CA THR A 45 -1.03 14.49 -2.79
C THR A 45 -0.03 14.62 -3.96
N LEU A 46 0.84 15.63 -3.87
CA LEU A 46 1.97 15.80 -4.77
C LEU A 46 3.20 15.14 -4.15
N GLY A 47 3.71 14.07 -4.77
CA GLY A 47 4.80 13.28 -4.20
C GLY A 47 4.31 12.34 -3.10
N PHE A 48 4.68 12.60 -1.84
CA PHE A 48 4.33 11.73 -0.72
C PHE A 48 4.21 12.51 0.61
N ILE A 49 3.48 11.94 1.55
CA ILE A 49 3.34 12.38 2.94
C ILE A 49 3.75 11.23 3.85
N ILE A 50 4.45 11.54 4.95
CA ILE A 50 4.77 10.56 5.99
C ILE A 50 3.98 10.91 7.25
N LYS A 51 3.27 9.92 7.78
CA LYS A 51 2.61 10.00 9.09
C LYS A 51 3.10 8.84 9.96
N THR A 52 3.29 9.12 11.24
CA THR A 52 3.76 8.13 12.21
C THR A 52 2.69 7.95 13.27
N ILE A 53 2.31 6.71 13.54
CA ILE A 53 1.30 6.34 14.54
C ILE A 53 1.90 5.31 15.49
N ASP A 54 1.65 5.47 16.78
CA ASP A 54 1.89 4.43 17.76
C ASP A 54 0.64 3.56 17.91
N TYR A 55 0.77 2.26 17.63
CA TYR A 55 -0.32 1.28 17.70
C TYR A 55 0.19 -0.04 18.30
N ASP A 56 -0.39 -0.47 19.42
CA ASP A 56 -0.03 -1.71 20.13
C ASP A 56 1.48 -1.86 20.42
N GLY A 57 2.12 -0.74 20.78
CA GLY A 57 3.56 -0.68 21.02
C GLY A 57 4.44 -0.74 19.76
N TYR A 58 3.84 -0.73 18.57
CA TYR A 58 4.53 -0.52 17.29
C TYR A 58 4.44 0.93 16.85
N LYS A 59 5.51 1.43 16.24
CA LYS A 59 5.52 2.68 15.50
C LYS A 59 5.31 2.38 14.01
N LEU A 60 4.13 2.74 13.50
CA LEU A 60 3.76 2.59 12.10
C LEU A 60 4.11 3.87 11.34
N ASN A 61 5.04 3.79 10.40
CA ASN A 61 5.40 4.88 9.51
C ASN A 61 4.66 4.69 8.18
N ILE A 62 3.56 5.41 7.99
CA ILE A 62 2.72 5.37 6.79
C ILE A 62 3.24 6.37 5.77
N TRP A 63 3.59 5.87 4.59
CA TRP A 63 3.95 6.65 3.40
C TRP A 63 2.74 6.71 2.47
N ASP A 64 2.00 7.82 2.51
CA ASP A 64 0.90 8.13 1.60
C ASP A 64 1.45 8.76 0.32
N VAL A 65 1.35 8.07 -0.80
CA VAL A 65 1.95 8.50 -2.08
C VAL A 65 0.87 8.95 -3.06
N GLY A 66 1.14 10.04 -3.78
CA GLY A 66 0.28 10.54 -4.84
C GLY A 66 0.00 9.49 -5.92
N GLY A 67 -1.27 9.38 -6.31
CA GLY A 67 -1.73 8.37 -7.29
C GLY A 67 -1.98 8.89 -8.71
N GLN A 68 -1.68 10.17 -8.96
CA GLN A 68 -1.87 10.79 -10.27
C GLN A 68 -1.02 10.04 -11.31
N LYS A 69 -1.54 9.86 -12.51
CA LYS A 69 -0.88 9.08 -13.58
C LYS A 69 0.59 9.47 -13.82
N THR A 70 0.90 10.76 -13.76
CA THR A 70 2.27 11.30 -13.91
C THR A 70 3.23 10.92 -12.77
N LEU A 71 2.69 10.61 -11.59
CA LEU A 71 3.46 10.24 -10.39
C LEU A 71 3.67 8.72 -10.25
N ARG A 72 2.84 7.89 -10.90
CA ARG A 72 2.86 6.42 -10.74
C ARG A 72 4.20 5.79 -11.13
N THR A 73 4.93 6.40 -12.07
CA THR A 73 6.27 5.97 -12.49
C THR A 73 7.31 6.00 -11.36
N TYR A 74 7.06 6.76 -10.30
CA TYR A 74 7.93 6.88 -9.13
C TYR A 74 7.55 5.95 -7.98
N TRP A 75 6.41 5.24 -8.03
CA TRP A 75 5.95 4.38 -6.93
C TRP A 75 6.99 3.35 -6.49
N LYS A 76 7.70 2.75 -7.45
CA LYS A 76 8.79 1.79 -7.20
C LYS A 76 9.90 2.32 -6.30
N ASN A 77 10.11 3.64 -6.27
CA ASN A 77 11.16 4.26 -5.45
C ASN A 77 10.88 4.14 -3.94
N TYR A 78 9.66 3.78 -3.54
CA TYR A 78 9.24 3.67 -2.14
C TYR A 78 9.17 2.22 -1.63
N PHE A 79 9.42 1.22 -2.48
CA PHE A 79 9.35 -0.19 -2.08
C PHE A 79 10.50 -0.62 -1.18
N GLU A 80 11.68 0.00 -1.33
CA GLU A 80 12.82 -0.34 -0.49
C GLU A 80 12.47 -0.13 1.00
N LYS A 81 12.68 -1.18 1.81
CA LYS A 81 12.37 -1.22 3.24
C LYS A 81 10.89 -1.06 3.58
N THR A 82 9.99 -1.24 2.61
CA THR A 82 8.55 -1.37 2.90
C THR A 82 8.26 -2.73 3.52
N ASP A 83 7.50 -2.71 4.61
CA ASP A 83 7.13 -3.91 5.36
C ASP A 83 5.74 -4.39 4.97
N THR A 84 4.87 -3.46 4.59
CA THR A 84 3.50 -3.75 4.18
C THR A 84 3.07 -2.74 3.11
N LEU A 85 2.53 -3.26 2.01
CA LEU A 85 1.86 -2.46 0.97
C LEU A 85 0.35 -2.50 1.24
N ILE A 86 -0.28 -1.34 1.25
CA ILE A 86 -1.75 -1.18 1.23
C ILE A 86 -2.12 -0.60 -0.13
N TRP A 87 -2.92 -1.35 -0.89
CA TRP A 87 -3.48 -0.92 -2.16
C TRP A 87 -4.92 -0.45 -1.98
N VAL A 88 -5.16 0.85 -2.20
CA VAL A 88 -6.45 1.49 -1.97
C VAL A 88 -7.21 1.65 -3.28
N VAL A 89 -8.41 1.07 -3.34
CA VAL A 89 -9.31 1.08 -4.48
C VAL A 89 -10.59 1.83 -4.10
N ASP A 90 -11.04 2.73 -4.97
CA ASP A 90 -12.38 3.32 -4.85
C ASP A 90 -13.41 2.32 -5.41
N GLY A 91 -14.23 1.73 -4.54
CA GLY A 91 -15.25 0.76 -4.92
C GLY A 91 -16.43 1.37 -5.70
N THR A 92 -16.55 2.69 -5.74
CA THR A 92 -17.59 3.40 -6.50
C THR A 92 -17.14 3.74 -7.93
N ASP A 93 -15.82 3.76 -8.17
CA ASP A 93 -15.21 4.11 -9.45
C ASP A 93 -15.04 2.89 -10.36
N ARG A 94 -16.17 2.44 -10.91
CA ARG A 94 -16.22 1.26 -11.78
C ARG A 94 -15.48 1.46 -13.11
N GLU A 95 -15.38 2.70 -13.58
CA GLU A 95 -14.73 3.03 -14.86
C GLU A 95 -13.21 2.83 -14.78
N ARG A 96 -12.61 3.03 -13.60
CA ARG A 96 -11.16 2.90 -13.40
C ARG A 96 -10.73 1.59 -12.75
N ILE A 97 -11.63 0.61 -12.59
CA ILE A 97 -11.28 -0.68 -11.95
C ILE A 97 -10.22 -1.45 -12.74
N ASP A 98 -10.28 -1.39 -14.08
CA ASP A 98 -9.31 -2.05 -14.95
C ASP A 98 -7.94 -1.33 -14.93
N ASP A 99 -7.92 0.01 -14.89
CA ASP A 99 -6.68 0.81 -14.69
C ASP A 99 -6.04 0.43 -13.35
N CYS A 100 -6.86 0.35 -12.29
CA CYS A 100 -6.42 -0.03 -10.95
C CYS A 100 -5.81 -1.44 -10.92
N ARG A 101 -6.46 -2.40 -11.58
CA ARG A 101 -5.97 -3.77 -11.71
C ARG A 101 -4.63 -3.81 -12.46
N GLN A 102 -4.53 -3.17 -13.61
CA GLN A 102 -3.32 -3.17 -14.44
C GLN A 102 -2.12 -2.56 -13.71
N GLU A 103 -2.33 -1.48 -12.96
CA GLU A 103 -1.29 -0.84 -12.17
C GLU A 103 -0.81 -1.75 -11.02
N LEU A 104 -1.72 -2.43 -10.31
CA LEU A 104 -1.36 -3.39 -9.27
C LEU A 104 -0.60 -4.59 -9.85
N GLU A 105 -1.07 -5.18 -10.94
CA GLU A 105 -0.39 -6.27 -11.64
C GLU A 105 1.02 -5.85 -12.09
N GLY A 106 1.14 -4.65 -12.66
CA GLY A 106 2.42 -4.07 -13.07
C GLY A 106 3.41 -3.91 -11.92
N LEU A 107 2.95 -3.45 -10.76
CA LEU A 107 3.76 -3.34 -9.54
C LEU A 107 4.20 -4.72 -9.01
N LEU A 108 3.27 -5.67 -8.90
CA LEU A 108 3.57 -7.01 -8.38
C LEU A 108 4.56 -7.76 -9.27
N LEU A 109 4.44 -7.65 -10.60
CA LEU A 109 5.39 -8.26 -11.54
C LEU A 109 6.81 -7.68 -11.42
N GLN A 110 6.93 -6.41 -11.02
CA GLN A 110 8.23 -5.77 -10.78
C GLN A 110 8.84 -6.23 -9.44
N GLU A 111 8.03 -6.40 -8.39
CA GLU A 111 8.49 -6.82 -7.05
C GLU A 111 8.72 -8.34 -6.90
N VAL A 112 7.97 -9.18 -7.63
CA VAL A 112 8.19 -10.65 -7.64
C VAL A 112 9.56 -11.01 -8.22
N LYS A 113 10.17 -10.10 -9.01
CA LYS A 113 11.58 -10.24 -9.43
C LYS A 113 12.59 -9.93 -8.30
N GLY A 114 12.14 -9.46 -7.14
CA GLY A 114 12.97 -9.01 -6.00
C GLY A 114 12.80 -9.76 -4.66
N SER A 115 11.80 -10.66 -4.52
CA SER A 115 11.39 -11.42 -3.30
C SER A 115 10.09 -10.91 -2.68
N ALA A 116 8.95 -11.45 -3.12
CA ALA A 116 7.71 -11.39 -2.36
C ALA A 116 6.97 -12.74 -2.49
N THR A 117 6.45 -13.24 -1.37
CA THR A 117 5.56 -14.41 -1.33
C THR A 117 4.13 -13.90 -1.42
N LEU A 118 3.43 -14.23 -2.50
CA LEU A 118 2.01 -13.94 -2.68
C LEU A 118 1.19 -15.12 -2.11
N HIS A 119 0.21 -14.83 -1.26
CA HIS A 119 -0.82 -15.79 -0.88
C HIS A 119 -2.10 -15.46 -1.65
N GLU A 120 -2.41 -16.26 -2.69
CA GLU A 120 -3.75 -16.35 -3.24
C GLU A 120 -4.52 -17.44 -2.49
N VAL A 121 -5.71 -17.12 -2.00
CA VAL A 121 -6.69 -18.10 -1.53
C VAL A 121 -7.76 -18.23 -2.61
N GLY A 122 -7.62 -19.25 -3.44
CA GLY A 122 -8.67 -19.70 -4.36
C GLY A 122 -9.68 -20.55 -3.60
N THR A 123 -10.97 -20.25 -3.75
CA THR A 123 -12.02 -21.19 -3.36
C THR A 123 -12.43 -21.96 -4.61
N ASP A 124 -11.89 -23.17 -4.74
CA ASP A 124 -12.39 -24.14 -5.71
C ASP A 124 -13.82 -24.52 -5.29
N SER A 125 -14.80 -23.90 -5.92
CA SER A 125 -16.14 -24.45 -5.99
C SER A 125 -16.31 -25.06 -7.39
N ASN A 126 -15.87 -26.31 -7.53
CA ASN A 126 -16.47 -27.26 -8.44
C ASN A 126 -16.10 -28.68 -8.01
N GLY A 127 -16.76 -29.12 -6.93
CA GLY A 127 -17.00 -30.53 -6.69
C GLY A 127 -18.18 -31.01 -7.55
N SER A 128 -17.94 -32.08 -8.31
CA SER A 128 -18.87 -33.16 -8.61
C SER A 128 -20.24 -32.82 -9.22
N GLY A 129 -20.33 -33.07 -10.52
CA GLY A 129 -21.52 -33.49 -11.26
C GLY A 129 -21.06 -34.36 -12.42
#